data_AF-A0A946CU14-F1
#
_entry.id   AF-A0A946CU14-F1
#
_cell.length_a   1.000
_cell.length_b   1.000
_cell.length_c   1.000
_cell.angle_alpha   90.00
_cell.angle_beta   90.00
_cell.angle_gamma   90.00
#
_symmetry.space_group_name_H-M   'P 1'
#
loop_
_entity.id
_entity.type
_entity.pdbx_description
1 polymer ?
#
loop_
_entity_poly.entity_id
_entity_poly.type
_entity_poly.pdbx_seq_one_letter_code
_entity_poly.pdbx_strand_id
1 'polypeptide(L)'
;FFILLVSISTLEDVKSKAAMESLTSTFTTILPPSLHLTSDSSSDGKILAGQQFQEQITNIFSTTIQVSKVEVVQPGRLMRVQLNADVMFEEDKAEIRETYQPLLDRIVASLSGRPAGLRFDMEFIIGSAYTSNRSLPIGQTLEMSRAGAFVREMMSRGVPPDSVSVGIKAGAPDEINILFYVRSSDEAQLDFSQPDAVKEQ
;
A
#
# COMPACT_ATOMS: atom_id res chain seq x y z
N PHE A 1 -24.49 24.52 48.36
CA PHE A 1 -23.44 25.46 48.77
C PHE A 1 -22.13 24.71 48.68
N PHE A 2 -21.25 25.04 47.72
CA PHE A 2 -19.87 24.54 47.66
C PHE A 2 -19.04 25.58 46.89
N ILE A 3 -17.99 26.08 47.54
CA ILE A 3 -16.90 26.88 46.95
C ILE A 3 -15.71 25.94 46.83
N LEU A 4 -15.00 25.97 45.70
CA LEU A 4 -13.58 25.65 45.64
C LEU A 4 -12.92 26.55 44.58
N LEU A 5 -11.84 27.23 44.98
CA LEU A 5 -11.13 28.31 44.32
C LEU A 5 -9.92 27.80 43.49
N VAL A 6 -9.87 28.28 42.24
CA VAL A 6 -8.75 28.81 41.41
C VAL A 6 -7.28 28.64 41.83
N SER A 7 -6.43 28.30 40.84
CA SER A 7 -5.23 29.06 40.38
C SER A 7 -4.75 28.50 39.03
N ILE A 8 -5.06 29.12 37.88
CA ILE A 8 -4.29 30.13 37.10
C ILE A 8 -2.81 29.75 36.86
N SER A 9 -2.47 29.51 35.60
CA SER A 9 -1.29 30.08 34.97
C SER A 9 -1.55 30.26 33.47
N THR A 10 -1.83 31.50 33.09
CA THR A 10 -1.79 31.98 31.70
C THR A 10 -0.51 32.77 31.52
N LEU A 11 0.17 32.57 30.41
CA LEU A 11 0.77 33.65 29.62
C LEU A 11 0.89 33.18 28.17
N GLU A 12 -0.05 33.65 27.34
CA GLU A 12 0.23 33.90 25.93
C GLU A 12 1.16 35.12 25.85
N ASP A 13 2.16 35.11 24.96
CA ASP A 13 2.40 36.30 24.13
C ASP A 13 3.22 36.05 22.84
N VAL A 14 2.57 36.47 21.74
CA VAL A 14 3.00 37.09 20.47
C VAL A 14 4.16 36.59 19.57
N LYS A 15 3.72 36.27 18.33
CA LYS A 15 4.10 36.85 17.00
C LYS A 15 5.48 36.61 16.33
N SER A 16 5.36 36.00 15.15
CA SER A 16 5.82 36.50 13.83
C SER A 16 7.32 36.49 13.43
N LYS A 17 7.58 35.67 12.40
CA LYS A 17 8.24 36.01 11.12
C LYS A 17 9.75 36.35 11.10
N ALA A 18 10.54 35.40 10.62
CA ALA A 18 11.77 35.58 9.82
C ALA A 18 11.94 34.26 9.02
N ALA A 19 11.63 34.13 7.73
CA ALA A 19 12.20 34.77 6.55
C ALA A 19 13.73 34.85 6.55
N MET A 20 14.30 34.20 5.52
CA MET A 20 15.67 34.26 4.98
C MET A 20 16.70 33.42 5.74
N GLU A 21 17.09 32.28 5.17
CA GLU A 21 18.11 32.11 4.11
C GLU A 21 19.54 32.16 4.65
N SER A 22 20.39 31.35 4.01
CA SER A 22 21.84 31.30 4.14
C SER A 22 22.33 30.46 5.35
N LEU A 23 23.15 29.42 5.19
CA LEU A 23 24.18 29.19 4.19
C LEU A 23 24.39 27.69 3.95
N THR A 24 24.54 27.33 2.68
CA THR A 24 25.47 26.31 2.20
C THR A 24 26.72 26.25 3.08
N SER A 25 26.96 25.12 3.76
CA SER A 25 28.29 24.81 4.28
C SER A 25 28.53 23.30 4.24
N THR A 26 29.22 22.93 3.17
CA THR A 26 30.02 21.73 2.96
C THR A 26 30.49 21.05 4.25
N PHE A 27 29.97 19.86 4.56
CA PHE A 27 30.70 18.91 5.40
C PHE A 27 31.25 17.78 4.52
N THR A 28 32.46 18.02 4.05
CA THR A 28 33.41 16.97 3.68
C THR A 28 33.70 16.16 4.94
N THR A 29 33.06 15.02 5.10
CA THR A 29 33.45 14.06 6.13
C THR A 29 34.42 13.05 5.53
N ILE A 30 35.71 13.34 5.68
CA ILE A 30 36.74 12.31 5.70
C ILE A 30 36.65 11.69 7.10
N LEU A 31 36.13 10.47 7.23
CA LEU A 31 36.23 9.69 8.47
C LEU A 31 37.00 8.38 8.20
N PRO A 32 38.00 8.03 9.03
CA PRO A 32 38.79 6.81 8.91
C PRO A 32 37.99 5.54 9.25
N PRO A 33 38.45 4.35 8.81
CA PRO A 33 37.72 3.11 9.00
C PRO A 33 37.94 2.56 10.40
N SER A 34 36.94 2.69 11.27
CA SER A 34 36.80 1.78 12.42
C SER A 34 35.32 1.61 12.76
N LEU A 35 34.78 0.55 12.19
CA LEU A 35 33.63 -0.26 12.60
C LEU A 35 33.11 0.02 14.02
N HIS A 36 31.84 0.44 14.09
CA HIS A 36 30.80 -0.15 14.94
C HIS A 36 29.43 0.23 14.33
N LEU A 37 29.08 -0.47 13.23
CA LEU A 37 27.76 -0.43 12.60
C LEU A 37 26.95 -1.60 13.15
N THR A 38 26.21 -1.38 14.22
CA THR A 38 25.24 -2.37 14.70
C THR A 38 23.90 -1.69 14.95
N SER A 39 22.94 -2.06 14.10
CA SER A 39 21.47 -2.16 14.28
C SER A 39 20.49 -1.04 13.91
N ASP A 40 20.87 0.24 13.71
CA ASP A 40 19.82 1.27 13.46
C ASP A 40 19.65 1.71 12.00
N SER A 41 20.68 1.58 11.15
CA SER A 41 20.60 1.98 9.74
C SER A 41 19.72 1.07 8.86
N SER A 42 19.50 -0.18 9.28
CA SER A 42 18.68 -1.13 8.52
C SER A 42 17.19 -0.82 8.58
N SER A 43 16.72 -0.25 9.70
CA SER A 43 15.30 0.08 9.88
C SER A 43 14.93 1.35 9.11
N ASP A 44 15.77 2.37 9.18
CA ASP A 44 15.58 3.61 8.40
C ASP A 44 15.66 3.37 6.90
N GLY A 45 16.58 2.52 6.44
CA GLY A 45 16.67 2.13 5.03
C GLY A 45 15.42 1.41 4.51
N LYS A 46 14.79 0.57 5.35
CA LYS A 46 13.53 -0.13 5.01
C LYS A 46 12.35 0.84 4.90
N ILE A 47 12.25 1.82 5.82
CA ILE A 47 11.19 2.84 5.80
C ILE A 47 11.33 3.71 4.54
N LEU A 48 12.55 4.16 4.23
CA LEU A 48 12.80 4.98 3.05
C LEU A 48 12.45 4.23 1.75
N ALA A 49 12.87 2.98 1.61
CA ALA A 49 12.52 2.15 0.45
C ALA A 49 10.99 1.97 0.31
N GLY A 50 10.28 1.79 1.42
CA GLY A 50 8.83 1.70 1.42
C GLY A 50 8.15 3.00 1.00
N GLN A 51 8.66 4.16 1.44
CA GLN A 51 8.14 5.47 1.03
C GLN A 51 8.38 5.72 -0.46
N GLN A 52 9.58 5.39 -0.97
CA GLN A 52 9.89 5.46 -2.39
C GLN A 52 8.96 4.58 -3.23
N PHE A 53 8.64 3.37 -2.75
CA PHE A 53 7.65 2.52 -3.41
C PHE A 53 6.26 3.17 -3.45
N GLN A 54 5.78 3.72 -2.32
CA GLN A 54 4.49 4.43 -2.28
C GLN A 54 4.46 5.65 -3.20
N GLU A 55 5.55 6.42 -3.29
CA GLU A 55 5.69 7.54 -4.22
C GLU A 55 5.65 7.08 -5.68
N GLN A 56 6.37 6.01 -6.02
CA GLN A 56 6.33 5.42 -7.36
C GLN A 56 4.90 5.03 -7.75
N ILE A 57 4.19 4.31 -6.88
CA ILE A 57 2.81 3.92 -7.15
C ILE A 57 1.88 5.14 -7.24
N THR A 58 2.05 6.13 -6.36
CA THR A 58 1.28 7.38 -6.43
C THR A 58 1.47 8.08 -7.78
N ASN A 59 2.71 8.15 -8.28
CA ASN A 59 3.01 8.74 -9.59
C ASN A 59 2.45 7.92 -10.75
N ILE A 60 2.41 6.59 -10.62
CA ILE A 60 1.79 5.71 -11.60
C ILE A 60 0.29 6.06 -11.73
N PHE A 61 -0.41 6.22 -10.60
CA PHE A 61 -1.84 6.53 -10.58
C PHE A 61 -2.18 8.01 -10.81
N SER A 62 -1.30 8.97 -10.50
CA SER A 62 -1.55 10.40 -10.73
C SER A 62 -1.70 10.75 -12.22
N THR A 63 -1.12 9.92 -13.10
CA THR A 63 -1.26 10.05 -14.55
C THR A 63 -2.55 9.45 -15.10
N THR A 64 -3.36 8.79 -14.27
CA THR A 64 -4.59 8.10 -14.67
C THR A 64 -5.81 8.90 -14.21
N ILE A 65 -6.53 9.50 -15.18
CA ILE A 65 -7.60 10.51 -14.98
C ILE A 65 -8.79 10.01 -14.13
N GLN A 66 -8.92 8.71 -13.88
CA GLN A 66 -10.13 8.09 -13.31
C GLN A 66 -9.89 7.34 -11.98
N VAL A 67 -8.83 7.68 -11.26
CA VAL A 67 -8.62 7.16 -9.90
C VAL A 67 -9.47 7.95 -8.91
N SER A 68 -10.38 7.28 -8.21
CA SER A 68 -11.31 7.90 -7.26
C SER A 68 -10.60 8.39 -6.00
N LYS A 69 -9.61 7.64 -5.51
CA LYS A 69 -8.86 7.99 -4.30
C LYS A 69 -7.49 7.31 -4.26
N VAL A 70 -6.45 8.04 -3.85
CA VAL A 70 -5.17 7.49 -3.41
C VAL A 70 -4.93 7.92 -1.98
N GLU A 71 -4.65 6.96 -1.10
CA GLU A 71 -4.49 7.19 0.33
C GLU A 71 -3.27 6.44 0.87
N VAL A 72 -2.34 7.17 1.47
CA VAL A 72 -1.24 6.58 2.25
C VAL A 72 -1.79 6.28 3.65
N VAL A 73 -2.15 5.02 3.89
CA VAL A 73 -2.73 4.57 5.17
C VAL A 73 -1.67 4.52 6.26
N GLN A 74 -0.48 4.02 5.90
CA GLN A 74 0.70 4.01 6.77
C GLN A 74 1.95 4.32 5.93
N PRO A 75 2.66 5.43 6.21
CA PRO A 75 3.87 5.78 5.47
C PRO A 75 4.90 4.66 5.48
N GLY A 76 5.41 4.32 4.30
CA GLY A 76 6.41 3.27 4.10
C GLY A 76 5.91 1.84 4.33
N ARG A 77 4.60 1.62 4.58
CA ARG A 77 4.05 0.30 4.91
C ARG A 77 2.79 -0.07 4.14
N LEU A 78 1.79 0.82 4.10
CA LEU A 78 0.48 0.53 3.52
C LEU A 78 -0.07 1.73 2.77
N MET A 79 -0.50 1.49 1.53
CA MET A 79 -1.19 2.46 0.71
C MET A 79 -2.41 1.80 0.05
N ARG A 80 -3.47 2.58 -0.15
CA ARG A 80 -4.71 2.15 -0.80
C ARG A 80 -5.01 3.03 -2.01
N VAL A 81 -5.38 2.40 -3.11
CA VAL A 81 -5.90 3.04 -4.31
C VAL A 81 -7.31 2.53 -4.54
N GLN A 82 -8.25 3.45 -4.76
CA GLN A 82 -9.64 3.15 -5.05
C GLN A 82 -9.99 3.70 -6.43
N LEU A 83 -10.63 2.87 -7.26
CA LEU A 83 -11.09 3.23 -8.59
C LEU A 83 -12.35 2.45 -8.96
N ASN A 84 -13.05 2.91 -10.00
CA ASN A 84 -14.23 2.23 -10.51
C ASN A 84 -13.83 1.13 -11.51
N ALA A 85 -14.51 -0.02 -11.49
CA ALA A 85 -14.18 -1.17 -12.34
C ALA A 85 -14.28 -0.88 -13.84
N ASP A 86 -15.23 -0.04 -14.26
CA ASP A 86 -15.47 0.26 -15.68
C ASP A 86 -14.36 1.15 -16.27
N VAL A 87 -13.54 1.74 -15.41
CA VAL A 87 -12.30 2.43 -15.76
C VAL A 87 -11.31 1.44 -16.36
N MET A 88 -11.09 0.29 -15.70
CA MET A 88 -10.04 -0.67 -16.05
C MET A 88 -10.52 -1.76 -17.00
N PHE A 89 -11.79 -2.16 -16.89
CA PHE A 89 -12.37 -3.25 -17.66
C PHE A 89 -13.30 -2.73 -18.75
N GLU A 90 -13.41 -3.49 -19.83
CA GLU A 90 -14.47 -3.29 -20.80
C GLU A 90 -15.85 -3.45 -20.15
N GLU A 91 -16.83 -2.71 -20.66
CA GLU A 91 -18.20 -2.72 -20.15
C GLU A 91 -18.77 -4.14 -20.18
N ASP A 92 -19.36 -4.57 -19.05
CA ASP A 92 -19.91 -5.92 -18.82
C ASP A 92 -18.95 -7.10 -19.13
N LYS A 93 -17.64 -6.82 -19.19
CA LYS A 93 -16.62 -7.81 -19.53
C LYS A 93 -15.53 -7.89 -18.48
N ALA A 94 -14.85 -9.04 -18.47
CA ALA A 94 -13.65 -9.28 -17.67
C ALA A 94 -12.36 -8.87 -18.39
N GLU A 95 -12.46 -8.37 -19.62
CA GLU A 95 -11.34 -7.95 -20.44
C GLU A 95 -10.82 -6.59 -19.95
N ILE A 96 -9.51 -6.48 -19.75
CA ILE A 96 -8.87 -5.22 -19.35
C ILE A 96 -8.68 -4.37 -20.60
N ARG A 97 -9.07 -3.10 -20.52
CA ARG A 97 -8.96 -2.16 -21.63
C ARG A 97 -7.49 -1.97 -22.02
N GLU A 98 -7.21 -1.92 -23.32
CA GLU A 98 -5.84 -1.78 -23.85
C GLU A 98 -5.11 -0.54 -23.30
N THR A 99 -5.84 0.56 -23.08
CA THR A 99 -5.33 1.83 -22.54
C THR A 99 -4.63 1.66 -21.18
N TYR A 100 -4.95 0.62 -20.41
CA TYR A 100 -4.41 0.38 -19.08
C TYR A 100 -3.26 -0.64 -19.06
N GLN A 101 -2.92 -1.24 -20.20
CA GLN A 101 -1.76 -2.12 -20.27
C GLN A 101 -0.46 -1.44 -19.82
N PRO A 102 -0.13 -0.20 -20.23
CA PRO A 102 1.06 0.49 -19.74
C PRO A 102 1.04 0.79 -18.23
N LEU A 103 -0.15 0.94 -17.63
CA LEU A 103 -0.32 1.10 -16.19
C LEU A 103 0.10 -0.20 -15.47
N LEU A 104 -0.40 -1.34 -15.94
CA LEU A 104 -0.07 -2.64 -15.38
C LEU A 104 1.43 -2.93 -15.49
N ASP A 105 2.07 -2.61 -16.61
CA ASP A 105 3.53 -2.77 -16.77
C ASP A 105 4.32 -2.00 -15.72
N ARG A 106 3.91 -0.75 -15.42
CA ARG A 106 4.56 0.06 -14.40
C ARG A 106 4.35 -0.50 -12.99
N ILE A 107 3.15 -1.01 -12.69
CA ILE A 107 2.88 -1.67 -11.42
C ILE A 107 3.75 -2.92 -11.27
N VAL A 108 3.84 -3.76 -12.30
CA VAL A 108 4.71 -4.95 -12.32
C VAL A 108 6.17 -4.58 -12.11
N ALA A 109 6.66 -3.54 -12.79
CA ALA A 109 8.02 -3.04 -12.61
C ALA A 109 8.27 -2.58 -11.16
N SER A 110 7.35 -1.82 -10.56
CA SER A 110 7.46 -1.38 -9.17
C SER A 110 7.43 -2.54 -8.17
N LEU A 111 6.57 -3.55 -8.37
CA LEU A 111 6.54 -4.75 -7.52
C LEU A 111 7.80 -5.61 -7.66
N SER A 112 8.36 -5.67 -8.87
CA SER A 112 9.57 -6.43 -9.17
C SER A 112 10.85 -5.74 -8.68
N GLY A 113 10.83 -4.41 -8.56
CA GLY A 113 11.94 -3.58 -8.05
C GLY A 113 12.18 -3.67 -6.53
N ARG A 114 11.65 -4.71 -5.88
CA ARG A 114 11.76 -4.91 -4.43
C ARG A 114 13.22 -5.10 -3.97
N PRO A 115 13.72 -4.30 -2.99
CA PRO A 115 15.06 -4.47 -2.42
C PRO A 115 15.20 -5.78 -1.62
N ALA A 116 16.44 -6.22 -1.42
CA ALA A 116 16.74 -7.38 -0.57
C ALA A 116 16.21 -7.18 0.87
N GLY A 117 15.56 -8.20 1.42
CA GLY A 117 14.98 -8.17 2.77
C GLY A 117 13.63 -7.45 2.88
N LEU A 118 13.08 -6.98 1.75
CA LEU A 118 11.73 -6.43 1.65
C LEU A 118 10.89 -7.22 0.64
N ARG A 119 9.59 -7.26 0.91
CA ARG A 119 8.58 -7.75 -0.01
C ARG A 119 7.59 -6.64 -0.29
N PHE A 120 7.33 -6.40 -1.57
CA PHE A 120 6.27 -5.52 -2.03
C PHE A 120 5.11 -6.39 -2.50
N ASP A 121 3.96 -6.22 -1.86
CA ASP A 121 2.75 -6.98 -2.18
C ASP A 121 1.64 -6.05 -2.66
N MET A 122 0.82 -6.59 -3.54
CA MET A 122 -0.40 -5.97 -4.02
C MET A 122 -1.58 -6.90 -3.78
N GLU A 123 -2.62 -6.38 -3.15
CA GLU A 123 -3.91 -7.04 -3.04
C GLU A 123 -4.93 -6.29 -3.87
N PHE A 124 -5.56 -6.98 -4.82
CA PHE A 124 -6.64 -6.43 -5.64
C PHE A 124 -7.97 -6.99 -5.14
N ILE A 125 -8.82 -6.10 -4.62
CA ILE A 125 -10.13 -6.45 -4.07
C ILE A 125 -11.20 -5.79 -4.94
N ILE A 126 -12.08 -6.61 -5.52
CA ILE A 126 -13.27 -6.12 -6.21
C ILE A 126 -14.49 -6.27 -5.29
N GLY A 127 -15.31 -5.24 -5.22
CA GLY A 127 -16.59 -5.28 -4.54
C GLY A 127 -17.55 -6.21 -5.27
N SER A 128 -18.44 -6.86 -4.55
CA SER A 128 -19.54 -7.66 -5.10
C SER A 128 -20.80 -7.37 -4.30
N ALA A 129 -21.92 -7.25 -5.00
CA ALA A 129 -23.22 -7.13 -4.35
C ALA A 129 -23.51 -8.38 -3.52
N TYR A 130 -24.20 -8.19 -2.40
CA TYR A 130 -24.78 -9.29 -1.67
C TYR A 130 -25.90 -9.93 -2.48
N THR A 131 -25.99 -11.26 -2.38
CA THR A 131 -27.23 -11.95 -2.73
C THR A 131 -28.33 -11.59 -1.72
N SER A 132 -29.59 -11.89 -2.05
CA SER A 132 -30.74 -11.64 -1.17
C SER A 132 -30.58 -12.21 0.24
N ASN A 133 -29.72 -13.22 0.41
CA ASN A 133 -29.45 -13.87 1.70
C ASN A 133 -28.24 -13.30 2.46
N ARG A 134 -27.75 -12.09 2.09
CA ARG A 134 -26.57 -11.43 2.70
C ARG A 134 -25.29 -12.25 2.65
N SER A 135 -25.21 -13.20 1.71
CA SER A 135 -23.99 -13.93 1.37
C SER A 135 -23.42 -13.41 0.06
N LEU A 136 -22.11 -13.61 -0.16
CA LEU A 136 -21.52 -13.47 -1.48
C LEU A 136 -22.15 -14.48 -2.45
N PRO A 137 -22.23 -14.16 -3.76
CA PRO A 137 -22.69 -15.10 -4.77
C PRO A 137 -21.80 -16.36 -4.81
N ILE A 138 -22.43 -17.53 -4.96
CA ILE A 138 -21.73 -18.84 -5.00
C ILE A 138 -21.37 -19.23 -6.45
N GLY A 139 -21.95 -18.54 -7.45
CA GLY A 139 -21.68 -18.77 -8.87
C GLY A 139 -20.56 -17.88 -9.43
N GLN A 140 -20.16 -18.15 -10.68
CA GLN A 140 -19.24 -17.27 -11.40
C GLN A 140 -19.92 -15.93 -11.68
N THR A 141 -19.44 -14.87 -11.03
CA THR A 141 -19.90 -13.51 -11.30
C THR A 141 -18.94 -12.77 -12.23
N LEU A 142 -19.37 -11.61 -12.71
CA LEU A 142 -18.51 -10.74 -13.52
C LEU A 142 -17.30 -10.27 -12.70
N GLU A 143 -17.50 -9.95 -11.42
CA GLU A 143 -16.46 -9.50 -10.50
C GLU A 143 -15.42 -10.60 -10.27
N MET A 144 -15.85 -11.85 -10.08
CA MET A 144 -14.96 -13.00 -9.98
C MET A 144 -14.16 -13.21 -11.27
N SER A 145 -14.80 -13.02 -12.42
CA SER A 145 -14.14 -13.14 -13.73
C SER A 145 -13.11 -12.03 -13.95
N ARG A 146 -13.44 -10.79 -13.57
CA ARG A 146 -12.55 -9.61 -13.59
C ARG A 146 -11.32 -9.80 -12.68
N ALA A 147 -11.53 -10.26 -11.44
CA ALA A 147 -10.43 -10.57 -10.52
C ALA A 147 -9.50 -11.66 -11.10
N GLY A 148 -10.07 -12.72 -11.68
CA GLY A 148 -9.30 -13.76 -12.34
C GLY A 148 -8.54 -13.28 -13.58
N ALA A 149 -9.15 -12.40 -14.39
CA ALA A 149 -8.50 -11.80 -15.55
C ALA A 149 -7.32 -10.92 -15.14
N PHE A 150 -7.50 -10.10 -14.11
CA PHE A 150 -6.46 -9.24 -13.55
C PHE A 150 -5.22 -10.02 -13.11
N VAL A 151 -5.38 -11.08 -12.31
CA VAL A 151 -4.21 -11.84 -11.85
C VAL A 151 -3.48 -12.53 -13.01
N ARG A 152 -4.22 -13.09 -13.98
CA ARG A 152 -3.61 -13.71 -15.16
C ARG A 152 -2.85 -12.70 -16.01
N GLU A 153 -3.39 -11.50 -16.17
CA GLU A 153 -2.74 -10.40 -16.87
C GLU A 153 -1.43 -10.01 -16.19
N MET A 154 -1.47 -9.79 -14.86
CA MET A 154 -0.27 -9.47 -14.07
C MET A 154 0.78 -10.59 -14.14
N MET A 155 0.37 -11.86 -14.09
CA MET A 155 1.27 -13.00 -14.23
C MET A 155 1.89 -13.08 -15.63
N SER A 156 1.12 -12.82 -16.68
CA SER A 156 1.63 -12.83 -18.07
C SER A 156 2.70 -11.77 -18.30
N ARG A 157 2.66 -10.67 -17.53
CA ARG A 157 3.64 -9.57 -17.53
C ARG A 157 4.85 -9.84 -16.63
N GLY A 158 4.87 -10.96 -15.91
CA GLY A 158 6.01 -11.37 -15.09
C GLY A 158 6.03 -10.81 -13.67
N VAL A 159 4.87 -10.49 -13.09
CA VAL A 159 4.81 -10.13 -11.67
C VAL A 159 5.37 -11.27 -10.81
N PRO A 160 6.13 -10.97 -9.72
CA PRO A 160 6.53 -12.01 -8.79
C PRO A 160 5.29 -12.74 -8.25
N PRO A 161 5.23 -14.07 -8.29
CA PRO A 161 4.02 -14.83 -7.97
C PRO A 161 3.61 -14.70 -6.49
N ASP A 162 4.56 -14.33 -5.63
CA ASP A 162 4.36 -14.10 -4.20
C ASP A 162 3.95 -12.66 -3.86
N SER A 163 3.88 -11.77 -4.86
CA SER A 163 3.60 -10.34 -4.70
C SER A 163 2.16 -9.94 -5.05
N VAL A 164 1.31 -10.84 -5.55
CA VAL A 164 -0.07 -10.50 -5.94
C VAL A 164 -1.08 -11.45 -5.32
N SER A 165 -2.10 -10.87 -4.68
CA SER A 165 -3.32 -11.56 -4.27
C SER A 165 -4.54 -10.89 -4.88
N VAL A 166 -5.59 -11.68 -5.11
CA VAL A 166 -6.90 -11.19 -5.56
C VAL A 166 -7.98 -11.66 -4.61
N GLY A 167 -8.96 -10.80 -4.37
CA GLY A 167 -10.06 -11.07 -3.47
C GLY A 167 -11.37 -10.46 -3.94
N ILE A 168 -12.46 -10.99 -3.43
CA ILE A 168 -13.81 -10.43 -3.60
C ILE A 168 -14.32 -10.10 -2.21
N LYS A 169 -14.84 -8.89 -2.05
CA LYS A 169 -15.44 -8.44 -0.80
C LYS A 169 -16.86 -7.96 -1.07
N ALA A 170 -17.75 -8.12 -0.09
CA ALA A 170 -19.06 -7.52 -0.22
C ALA A 170 -18.96 -5.98 -0.24
N GLY A 171 -19.63 -5.36 -1.21
CA GLY A 171 -19.52 -3.93 -1.46
C GLY A 171 -20.19 -3.53 -2.79
N ALA A 172 -19.86 -2.34 -3.27
CA ALA A 172 -20.32 -1.88 -4.57
C ALA A 172 -19.62 -2.68 -5.69
N PRO A 173 -20.35 -3.32 -6.62
CA PRO A 173 -19.77 -4.18 -7.67
C PRO A 173 -18.75 -3.48 -8.59
N ASP A 174 -18.90 -2.17 -8.71
CA ASP A 174 -18.09 -1.29 -9.50
C ASP A 174 -16.88 -0.74 -8.73
N GLU A 175 -16.70 -1.07 -7.46
CA GLU A 175 -15.59 -0.56 -6.66
C GLU A 175 -14.41 -1.54 -6.64
N ILE A 176 -13.23 -1.05 -7.02
CA ILE A 176 -11.97 -1.75 -6.88
C ILE A 176 -11.13 -1.05 -5.82
N ASN A 177 -10.62 -1.83 -4.88
CA ASN A 177 -9.64 -1.43 -3.88
C ASN A 177 -8.33 -2.18 -4.13
N ILE A 178 -7.26 -1.45 -4.40
CA ILE A 178 -5.91 -2.00 -4.55
C ILE A 178 -5.10 -1.57 -3.35
N LEU A 179 -4.60 -2.55 -2.58
CA LEU A 179 -3.76 -2.30 -1.42
C LEU A 179 -2.32 -2.67 -1.76
N PHE A 180 -1.40 -1.78 -1.40
CA PHE A 180 0.03 -1.97 -1.59
C PHE A 180 0.71 -2.06 -0.23
N TYR A 181 1.38 -3.17 0.02
CA TYR A 181 2.08 -3.46 1.27
C TYR A 181 3.59 -3.48 1.07
N VAL A 182 4.30 -2.96 2.05
CA VAL A 182 5.74 -3.14 2.22
C VAL A 182 5.94 -3.97 3.48
N ARG A 183 6.44 -5.19 3.31
CA ARG A 183 6.66 -6.16 4.39
C ARG A 183 8.14 -6.50 4.50
N SER A 184 8.60 -6.85 5.69
CA SER A 184 9.91 -7.49 5.80
C SER A 184 9.82 -8.92 5.27
N SER A 185 10.86 -9.39 4.57
CA SER A 185 10.88 -10.77 4.05
C SER A 185 10.76 -11.82 5.18
N ASP A 186 11.25 -11.49 6.38
CA ASP A 186 11.21 -12.36 7.56
C ASP A 186 9.79 -12.48 8.15
N GLU A 187 9.00 -11.40 8.11
CA GLU A 187 7.60 -11.38 8.58
C GLU A 187 6.63 -12.00 7.55
N ALA A 188 7.03 -12.05 6.28
CA ALA A 188 6.23 -12.62 5.19
C ALA A 188 6.30 -14.15 5.10
N GLN A 189 7.21 -14.79 5.84
CA GLN A 189 7.34 -16.24 5.91
C GLN A 189 6.35 -16.77 6.96
N LEU A 190 5.21 -17.32 6.52
CA LEU A 190 4.34 -18.09 7.41
C LEU A 190 5.12 -19.30 7.91
N ASP A 191 5.43 -19.34 9.20
CA ASP A 191 6.01 -20.51 9.85
C ASP A 191 4.91 -21.56 10.05
N PHE A 192 4.86 -22.55 9.17
CA PHE A 192 3.94 -23.69 9.27
C PHE A 192 4.36 -24.71 10.36
N SER A 193 5.39 -24.41 11.17
CA SER A 193 5.96 -25.36 12.14
C SER A 193 5.33 -25.31 13.53
N GLN A 194 4.29 -24.49 13.77
CA GLN A 194 3.53 -24.53 15.01
C GLN A 194 2.18 -25.23 14.78
N PRO A 195 2.08 -26.56 15.02
CA PRO A 195 0.79 -27.15 15.27
C PRO A 195 0.24 -26.51 16.55
N ASP A 196 -0.93 -25.89 16.44
CA ASP A 196 -1.72 -25.42 17.57
C ASP A 196 -1.77 -26.53 18.63
N ALA A 197 -1.03 -26.34 19.72
CA ALA A 197 -1.15 -27.18 20.89
C ALA A 197 -2.51 -26.87 21.52
N VAL A 198 -3.54 -27.58 21.04
CA VAL A 198 -4.83 -27.70 21.71
C VAL A 198 -4.54 -28.28 23.09
N LYS A 199 -4.49 -27.42 24.10
CA LYS A 199 -4.56 -27.84 25.50
C LYS A 199 -6.01 -28.21 25.77
N GLU A 200 -6.32 -29.50 25.70
CA GLU A 200 -7.46 -30.07 26.41
C GLU A 200 -7.20 -29.95 27.92
N GLN A 201 -8.07 -29.20 28.61
CA GLN A 201 -8.43 -29.41 30.02
C GLN A 201 -9.90 -29.06 30.21
#